data_AF-A0AA95LMY1-F1
#
_entry.id   AF-A0AA95LMY1-F1
#
_cell.length_a   1.000
_cell.length_b   1.000
_cell.length_c   1.000
_cell.angle_alpha   90.00
_cell.angle_beta   90.00
_cell.angle_gamma   90.00
#
_symmetry.space_group_name_H-M   'P 1'
#
loop_
_entity.id
_entity.type
_entity.pdbx_description
1 polymer ?
#
loop_
_entity_poly.entity_id
_entity_poly.type
_entity_poly.pdbx_seq_one_letter_code
_entity_poly.pdbx_strand_id
1 'polypeptide(L)'
;MVVKTPFSIISEVSSFKIFPKINIKNQEEFVFQNEKDVGRHELDSKLLTTVQQYHSEAYCEIVSFNLHEKRVLMELYNKKVIGNIEENKVETSSWTPIHSIVIEGENEGEINNVITAKLPIEIGKYKGEIILREKVVFKEKVIGIKEVEQEIVLTKTEFLVPKVIKNRQNTFTVEKGSLFVEGYIYQCIEYISEQSTFHNNVYQLMQNIVLELVVQVIQEQEVQVRIN
;
A
#
# COMPACT_ATOMS: atom_id res chain seq x y z
N MET A 1 14.42 27.62 -1.48
CA MET A 1 13.40 27.36 -0.42
C MET A 1 13.10 25.87 -0.42
N VAL A 2 12.92 25.26 0.75
CA VAL A 2 12.60 23.82 0.87
C VAL A 2 11.15 23.64 1.30
N VAL A 3 10.43 22.76 0.61
CA VAL A 3 9.02 22.43 0.86
C VAL A 3 8.87 20.91 0.95
N LYS A 4 8.04 20.44 1.90
CA LYS A 4 7.69 19.02 2.04
C LYS A 4 6.18 18.87 1.95
N THR A 5 5.70 18.25 0.88
CA THR A 5 4.27 17.99 0.66
C THR A 5 3.95 16.55 1.05
N PRO A 6 3.30 16.29 2.19
CA PRO A 6 2.96 14.93 2.60
C PRO A 6 1.87 14.34 1.72
N PHE A 7 1.91 13.03 1.52
CA PHE A 7 0.87 12.26 0.85
C PHE A 7 0.67 10.91 1.52
N SER A 8 -0.55 10.37 1.41
CA SER A 8 -0.86 9.01 1.82
C SER A 8 -2.00 8.44 0.98
N ILE A 9 -1.95 7.12 0.79
CA ILE A 9 -2.99 6.33 0.13
C ILE A 9 -3.21 5.07 0.96
N ILE A 10 -4.43 4.91 1.45
CA ILE A 10 -4.90 3.69 2.12
C ILE A 10 -6.17 3.24 1.43
N SER A 11 -6.12 2.06 0.80
CA SER A 11 -7.31 1.52 0.15
C SER A 11 -7.28 0.00 0.09
N GLU A 12 -8.46 -0.58 -0.01
CA GLU A 12 -8.63 -2.02 -0.15
C GLU A 12 -8.20 -2.43 -1.57
N VAL A 13 -7.38 -3.47 -1.67
CA VAL A 13 -6.96 -4.10 -2.92
C VAL A 13 -7.54 -5.50 -3.01
N SER A 14 -7.92 -5.89 -4.23
CA SER A 14 -8.40 -7.22 -4.57
C SER A 14 -7.68 -7.70 -5.83
N SER A 15 -8.21 -8.76 -6.46
CA SER A 15 -7.71 -9.27 -7.74
C SER A 15 -6.22 -9.61 -7.67
N PHE A 16 -5.81 -10.35 -6.64
CA PHE A 16 -4.42 -10.81 -6.50
C PHE A 16 -4.00 -11.67 -7.69
N LYS A 17 -2.73 -11.54 -8.08
CA LYS A 17 -2.10 -12.37 -9.11
C LYS A 17 -2.04 -13.82 -8.64
N ILE A 18 -1.63 -14.01 -7.38
CA ILE A 18 -1.56 -15.26 -6.63
C ILE A 18 -2.11 -14.96 -5.24
N PHE A 19 -2.93 -15.85 -4.68
CA PHE A 19 -3.55 -15.59 -3.39
C PHE A 19 -2.50 -15.44 -2.26
N PRO A 20 -2.60 -14.40 -1.43
CA PRO A 20 -1.79 -14.30 -0.22
C PRO A 20 -2.05 -15.51 0.71
N LYS A 21 -0.98 -16.09 1.25
CA LYS A 21 -1.06 -17.08 2.32
C LYS A 21 -1.16 -16.38 3.67
N ILE A 22 -1.98 -16.90 4.59
CA ILE A 22 -2.21 -16.28 5.89
C ILE A 22 -1.99 -17.29 7.01
N ASN A 23 -1.63 -16.79 8.19
CA ASN A 23 -1.51 -17.63 9.37
C ASN A 23 -2.90 -18.15 9.77
N ILE A 24 -3.06 -19.47 9.82
CA ILE A 24 -4.32 -20.13 10.16
C ILE A 24 -4.15 -20.83 11.51
N LYS A 25 -5.11 -20.59 12.42
CA LYS A 25 -5.27 -21.36 13.64
C LYS A 25 -6.57 -22.15 13.55
N ASN A 26 -6.45 -23.46 13.43
CA ASN A 26 -7.58 -24.38 13.47
C ASN A 26 -7.56 -25.15 14.78
N GLN A 27 -8.76 -25.35 15.35
CA GLN A 27 -8.95 -26.20 16.50
C GLN A 27 -10.03 -27.22 16.14
N GLU A 28 -9.68 -28.49 16.24
CA GLU A 28 -10.59 -29.61 16.07
C GLU A 28 -10.85 -30.23 17.44
N GLU A 29 -12.12 -30.53 17.71
CA GLU A 29 -12.57 -31.13 18.95
C GLU A 29 -13.20 -32.47 18.63
N PHE A 30 -12.65 -33.54 19.19
CA PHE A 30 -13.23 -34.87 19.12
C PHE A 30 -13.78 -35.24 20.49
N VAL A 31 -15.10 -35.45 20.55
CA VAL A 31 -15.79 -35.83 21.78
C VAL A 31 -15.82 -37.35 21.86
N PHE A 32 -15.24 -37.91 22.92
CA PHE A 32 -15.29 -39.35 23.16
C PHE A 32 -16.60 -39.76 23.82
N GLN A 33 -17.00 -41.02 23.63
CA GLN A 33 -18.03 -41.60 24.48
C GLN A 33 -17.40 -41.99 25.82
N ASN A 34 -17.84 -41.34 26.90
CA ASN A 34 -17.29 -41.55 28.25
C ASN A 34 -17.39 -43.03 28.67
N GLU A 35 -16.29 -43.58 29.18
CA GLU A 35 -16.30 -44.92 29.76
C GLU A 35 -17.09 -44.93 31.08
N LYS A 36 -17.93 -45.96 31.26
CA LYS A 36 -18.67 -46.19 32.50
C LYS A 36 -18.05 -47.38 33.23
N ASP A 37 -17.13 -47.11 34.15
CA ASP A 37 -16.53 -48.14 34.99
C ASP A 37 -17.11 -48.10 36.41
N VAL A 38 -17.08 -49.22 37.14
CA VAL A 38 -17.71 -49.34 38.46
C VAL A 38 -16.94 -48.49 39.48
N GLY A 39 -17.42 -47.27 39.72
CA GLY A 39 -16.91 -46.34 40.74
C GLY A 39 -16.22 -45.08 40.21
N ARG A 40 -16.10 -44.89 38.88
CA ARG A 40 -15.59 -43.65 38.27
C ARG A 40 -16.46 -43.26 37.07
N HIS A 41 -16.81 -41.99 36.98
CA HIS A 41 -17.54 -41.41 35.86
C HIS A 41 -16.69 -40.31 35.24
N GLU A 42 -16.24 -40.48 33.99
CA GLU A 42 -15.69 -39.37 33.23
C GLU A 42 -16.80 -38.34 32.99
N LEU A 43 -16.57 -37.11 33.46
CA LEU A 43 -17.55 -36.02 33.38
C LEU A 43 -17.44 -35.25 32.05
N ASP A 44 -16.23 -35.12 31.50
CA ASP A 44 -15.93 -34.47 30.22
C ASP A 44 -14.65 -35.10 29.64
N SER A 45 -14.72 -35.58 28.41
CA SER A 45 -13.59 -36.21 27.70
C SER A 45 -13.57 -35.76 26.25
N LYS A 46 -12.58 -34.92 25.92
CA LYS A 46 -12.42 -34.28 24.62
C LYS A 46 -10.96 -34.33 24.21
N LEU A 47 -10.68 -34.80 23.00
CA LEU A 47 -9.38 -34.58 22.36
C LEU A 47 -9.43 -33.24 21.63
N LEU A 48 -8.57 -32.32 22.06
CA LEU A 48 -8.39 -31.02 21.44
C LEU A 48 -7.14 -31.06 20.57
N THR A 49 -7.30 -30.97 19.26
CA THR A 49 -6.19 -30.83 18.32
C THR A 49 -6.11 -29.37 17.90
N THR A 50 -5.00 -28.71 18.21
CA THR A 50 -4.71 -27.35 17.73
C THR A 50 -3.66 -27.42 16.63
N VAL A 51 -3.98 -26.92 15.45
CA VAL A 51 -3.05 -26.79 14.32
C VAL A 51 -2.83 -25.30 14.04
N GLN A 52 -1.56 -24.90 14.02
CA GLN A 52 -1.14 -23.56 13.65
C GLN A 52 -0.23 -23.65 12.43
N GLN A 53 -0.60 -22.95 11.37
CA GLN A 53 0.20 -22.81 10.16
C GLN A 53 0.71 -21.38 10.07
N TYR A 54 2.02 -21.25 9.88
CA TYR A 54 2.71 -19.96 9.80
C TYR A 54 3.26 -19.75 8.39
N HIS A 55 3.00 -18.57 7.84
CA HIS A 55 3.46 -18.10 6.54
C HIS A 55 4.21 -16.78 6.72
N SER A 56 5.16 -16.53 5.82
CA SER A 56 5.90 -15.27 5.78
C SER A 56 4.94 -14.10 5.53
N GLU A 57 5.17 -12.97 6.20
CA GLU A 57 4.39 -11.77 5.95
C GLU A 57 4.67 -11.22 4.55
N ALA A 58 3.66 -10.60 3.96
CA ALA A 58 3.80 -9.93 2.67
C ALA A 58 4.34 -8.51 2.88
N TYR A 59 5.23 -8.09 2.00
CA TYR A 59 5.82 -6.75 2.02
C TYR A 59 5.62 -6.04 0.67
N CYS A 60 5.86 -4.73 0.67
CA CYS A 60 5.66 -3.90 -0.50
C CYS A 60 6.99 -3.35 -1.02
N GLU A 61 7.12 -3.28 -2.33
CA GLU A 61 8.21 -2.57 -3.01
C GLU A 61 7.63 -1.56 -4.00
N ILE A 62 8.20 -0.36 -4.04
CA ILE A 62 7.83 0.62 -5.07
C ILE A 62 8.63 0.31 -6.33
N VAL A 63 7.89 0.13 -7.43
CA VAL A 63 8.46 -0.14 -8.74
C VAL A 63 8.76 1.16 -9.47
N SER A 64 7.85 2.13 -9.39
CA SER A 64 8.01 3.43 -10.05
C SER A 64 7.08 4.48 -9.46
N PHE A 65 7.45 5.74 -9.67
CA PHE A 65 6.58 6.88 -9.45
C PHE A 65 6.65 7.83 -10.65
N ASN A 66 5.53 8.50 -10.96
CA ASN A 66 5.50 9.59 -11.94
C ASN A 66 4.85 10.81 -11.29
N LEU A 67 5.46 11.98 -11.49
CA LEU A 67 4.97 13.25 -11.00
C LEU A 67 4.59 14.14 -12.19
N HIS A 68 3.32 14.53 -12.26
CA HIS A 68 2.84 15.51 -13.22
C HIS A 68 2.41 16.77 -12.47
N GLU A 69 2.91 17.92 -12.88
CA GLU A 69 2.69 19.14 -12.10
C GLU A 69 2.37 20.36 -12.97
N LYS A 70 1.40 21.15 -12.51
CA LYS A 70 1.12 22.51 -13.00
C LYS A 70 1.43 23.53 -11.92
N ARG A 71 2.35 24.45 -12.21
CA ARG A 71 2.78 25.53 -11.31
C ARG A 71 2.27 26.89 -11.78
N VAL A 72 1.85 27.73 -10.84
CA VAL A 72 1.43 29.11 -11.11
C VAL A 72 1.97 30.02 -10.01
N LEU A 73 2.88 30.92 -10.37
CA LEU A 73 3.35 32.00 -9.49
C LEU A 73 2.32 33.14 -9.53
N MET A 74 1.86 33.57 -8.35
CA MET A 74 0.86 34.63 -8.21
C MET A 74 1.37 35.74 -7.30
N GLU A 75 1.05 36.97 -7.67
CA GLU A 75 1.18 38.17 -6.85
C GLU A 75 -0.22 38.61 -6.41
N LEU A 76 -0.45 38.70 -5.09
CA LEU A 76 -1.73 39.07 -4.51
C LEU A 76 -1.64 40.43 -3.81
N TYR A 77 -2.44 41.39 -4.28
CA TYR A 77 -2.60 42.71 -3.67
C TYR A 77 -3.64 42.66 -2.54
N ASN A 78 -3.37 43.30 -1.40
CA ASN A 78 -4.26 43.38 -0.22
C ASN A 78 -4.62 42.04 0.47
N LYS A 79 -3.64 41.47 1.20
CA LYS A 79 -3.72 40.67 2.45
C LYS A 79 -4.77 39.55 2.63
N LYS A 80 -5.56 39.18 1.64
CA LYS A 80 -6.17 37.84 1.64
C LYS A 80 -5.21 36.94 0.89
N VAL A 81 -4.30 36.32 1.65
CA VAL A 81 -3.84 34.97 1.30
C VAL A 81 -5.10 34.25 0.85
N ILE A 82 -5.21 33.88 -0.42
CA ILE A 82 -6.36 33.09 -0.88
C ILE A 82 -6.41 31.93 0.11
N GLY A 83 -7.47 31.92 0.94
CA GLY A 83 -7.61 30.94 2.00
C GLY A 83 -7.46 29.57 1.38
N ASN A 84 -6.95 28.61 2.15
CA ASN A 84 -6.93 27.22 1.73
C ASN A 84 -8.32 26.92 1.18
N ILE A 85 -8.45 26.82 -0.14
CA ILE A 85 -9.61 26.18 -0.73
C ILE A 85 -9.61 24.86 0.00
N GLU A 86 -10.70 24.66 0.74
CA GLU A 86 -10.89 23.56 1.64
C GLU A 86 -10.27 22.31 1.03
N GLU A 87 -9.41 21.71 1.85
CA GLU A 87 -8.92 20.36 1.71
C GLU A 87 -7.79 20.18 0.66
N ASN A 88 -6.60 19.88 1.18
CA ASN A 88 -5.80 18.77 0.64
C ASN A 88 -6.62 17.46 0.75
N LYS A 89 -7.84 17.45 0.22
CA LYS A 89 -8.61 16.23 0.03
C LYS A 89 -7.90 15.59 -1.13
N VAL A 90 -7.20 14.52 -0.81
CA VAL A 90 -7.01 13.43 -1.75
C VAL A 90 -8.39 13.15 -2.34
N GLU A 91 -8.65 13.66 -3.54
CA GLU A 91 -9.86 13.38 -4.32
C GLU A 91 -9.78 11.90 -4.68
N THR A 92 -10.21 11.03 -3.75
CA THR A 92 -10.30 9.57 -3.88
C THR A 92 -9.04 8.89 -4.42
N SER A 93 -8.15 8.46 -3.53
CA SER A 93 -7.04 7.58 -3.91
C SER A 93 -7.52 6.12 -3.92
N SER A 94 -7.33 5.46 -5.06
CA SER A 94 -7.68 4.04 -5.24
C SER A 94 -6.52 3.29 -5.87
N TRP A 95 -6.45 2.00 -5.60
CA TRP A 95 -5.47 1.10 -6.19
C TRP A 95 -6.12 0.32 -7.32
N THR A 96 -5.52 0.37 -8.51
CA THR A 96 -5.94 -0.41 -9.67
C THR A 96 -4.95 -1.54 -9.92
N PRO A 97 -5.37 -2.81 -9.97
CA PRO A 97 -4.47 -3.91 -10.31
C PRO A 97 -4.01 -3.77 -11.77
N ILE A 98 -2.71 -3.91 -12.02
CA ILE A 98 -2.10 -3.80 -13.35
C ILE A 98 -1.47 -5.13 -13.84
N HIS A 99 -2.04 -6.24 -13.39
CA HIS A 99 -1.61 -7.59 -13.70
C HIS A 99 -2.80 -8.46 -14.09
N SER A 100 -2.56 -9.52 -14.84
CA SER A 100 -3.56 -10.56 -15.09
C SER A 100 -3.64 -11.51 -13.90
N ILE A 101 -4.86 -11.85 -13.47
CA ILE A 101 -5.10 -12.85 -12.43
C ILE A 101 -4.63 -14.21 -12.95
N VAL A 102 -3.76 -14.90 -12.22
CA VAL A 102 -3.37 -16.27 -12.50
C VAL A 102 -3.99 -17.14 -11.42
N ILE A 103 -5.06 -17.84 -11.77
CA ILE A 103 -5.58 -18.89 -10.89
C ILE A 103 -4.61 -20.05 -11.04
N GLU A 104 -3.99 -20.50 -9.94
CA GLU A 104 -3.25 -21.76 -9.91
C GLU A 104 -4.21 -22.89 -10.28
N GLY A 105 -4.28 -23.19 -11.58
CA GLY A 105 -4.84 -24.43 -12.08
C GLY A 105 -3.79 -25.50 -11.93
N GLU A 106 -4.12 -26.56 -11.19
CA GLU A 106 -3.34 -27.78 -11.11
C GLU A 106 -3.06 -28.29 -12.54
N ASN A 107 -1.85 -28.02 -13.04
CA ASN A 107 -1.35 -28.72 -14.21
C ASN A 107 -0.92 -30.11 -13.73
N GLU A 108 -1.88 -31.02 -13.64
CA GLU A 108 -1.67 -32.47 -13.63
C GLU A 108 -1.03 -32.88 -14.96
N GLY A 109 0.30 -32.71 -15.05
CA GLY A 109 1.12 -33.16 -16.15
C GLY A 109 2.31 -33.93 -15.61
N GLU A 110 2.50 -35.14 -16.13
CA GLU A 110 3.45 -36.18 -15.74
C GLU A 110 4.70 -35.72 -14.96
N ILE A 111 4.84 -36.32 -13.78
CA ILE A 111 5.92 -36.13 -12.82
C ILE A 111 7.22 -36.62 -13.47
N ASN A 112 8.15 -35.70 -13.75
CA ASN A 112 9.59 -35.93 -13.63
C ASN A 112 10.30 -34.60 -13.34
N ASN A 113 11.01 -34.54 -12.21
CA ASN A 113 11.90 -33.46 -11.72
C ASN A 113 11.24 -32.13 -11.30
N VAL A 114 10.38 -32.17 -10.27
CA VAL A 114 9.91 -30.98 -9.56
C VAL A 114 10.60 -30.87 -8.21
N ILE A 115 11.13 -29.69 -7.89
CA ILE A 115 11.63 -29.36 -6.54
C ILE A 115 10.73 -28.28 -5.92
N THR A 116 10.39 -28.45 -4.64
CA THR A 116 9.73 -27.41 -3.85
C THR A 116 10.75 -26.40 -3.36
N ALA A 117 10.53 -25.13 -3.65
CA ALA A 117 11.38 -24.02 -3.19
C ALA A 117 10.55 -22.92 -2.54
N LYS A 118 11.10 -22.26 -1.53
CA LYS A 118 10.54 -21.01 -0.99
C LYS A 118 11.13 -19.84 -1.76
N LEU A 119 10.28 -19.09 -2.47
CA LEU A 119 10.70 -17.97 -3.30
C LEU A 119 9.86 -16.72 -3.00
N PRO A 120 10.42 -15.51 -3.14
CA PRO A 120 9.64 -14.29 -3.11
C PRO A 120 8.75 -14.21 -4.36
N ILE A 121 7.45 -14.33 -4.17
CA ILE A 121 6.45 -14.32 -5.24
C ILE A 121 5.74 -12.98 -5.25
N GLU A 122 5.66 -12.36 -6.43
CA GLU A 122 4.75 -11.24 -6.67
C GLU A 122 3.30 -11.72 -6.57
N ILE A 123 2.63 -11.40 -5.47
CA ILE A 123 1.22 -11.75 -5.25
C ILE A 123 0.27 -10.70 -5.84
N GLY A 124 0.77 -9.50 -6.15
CA GLY A 124 -0.01 -8.47 -6.82
C GLY A 124 0.83 -7.26 -7.19
N LYS A 125 0.34 -6.50 -8.17
CA LYS A 125 0.93 -5.24 -8.62
C LYS A 125 -0.16 -4.21 -8.87
N TYR A 126 -0.03 -3.03 -8.27
CA TYR A 126 -1.09 -2.03 -8.20
C TYR A 126 -0.57 -0.66 -8.61
N LYS A 127 -1.38 0.08 -9.37
CA LYS A 127 -1.18 1.49 -9.70
C LYS A 127 -2.15 2.33 -8.87
N GLY A 128 -1.63 3.35 -8.19
CA GLY A 128 -2.42 4.33 -7.45
C GLY A 128 -2.16 5.72 -7.97
N GLU A 129 -3.15 6.60 -7.84
CA GLU A 129 -3.05 8.02 -8.20
C GLU A 129 -3.48 8.88 -7.02
N ILE A 130 -2.72 9.95 -6.76
CA ILE A 130 -3.00 10.92 -5.71
C ILE A 130 -2.92 12.31 -6.33
N ILE A 131 -3.98 13.10 -6.17
CA ILE A 131 -4.01 14.50 -6.55
C ILE A 131 -3.71 15.34 -5.31
N LEU A 132 -2.69 16.19 -5.40
CA LEU A 132 -2.23 17.06 -4.32
C LEU A 132 -2.26 18.51 -4.79
N ARG A 133 -2.60 19.41 -3.87
CA ARG A 133 -2.49 20.86 -4.10
C ARG A 133 -1.54 21.43 -3.06
N GLU A 134 -0.42 21.98 -3.49
CA GLU A 134 0.57 22.60 -2.61
C GLU A 134 0.60 24.11 -2.82
N LYS A 135 0.84 24.83 -1.73
CA LYS A 135 0.90 26.29 -1.74
C LYS A 135 2.11 26.77 -0.96
N VAL A 136 3.03 27.40 -1.70
CA VAL A 136 4.26 27.93 -1.13
C VAL A 136 4.17 29.44 -1.07
N VAL A 137 4.19 30.02 0.13
CA VAL A 137 4.17 31.47 0.33
C VAL A 137 5.59 31.98 0.54
N PHE A 138 5.99 32.99 -0.24
CA PHE A 138 7.30 33.62 -0.13
C PHE A 138 7.25 34.84 0.78
N LYS A 139 8.35 35.07 1.50
CA LYS A 139 8.52 36.27 2.35
C LYS A 139 9.02 37.46 1.54
N GLU A 140 9.79 37.19 0.49
CA GLU A 140 10.34 38.22 -0.39
C GLU A 140 9.45 38.45 -1.61
N LYS A 141 9.68 39.58 -2.28
CA LYS A 141 9.13 39.83 -3.60
C LYS A 141 9.75 38.87 -4.60
N VAL A 142 8.98 37.90 -5.07
CA VAL A 142 9.43 36.90 -6.06
C VAL A 142 8.96 37.30 -7.44
N ILE A 143 9.91 37.44 -8.37
CA ILE A 143 9.65 37.83 -9.76
C ILE A 143 9.74 36.65 -10.73
N GLY A 144 10.26 35.51 -10.29
CA GLY A 144 10.31 34.30 -11.11
C GLY A 144 10.80 33.08 -10.34
N ILE A 145 10.43 31.90 -10.82
CA ILE A 145 10.98 30.61 -10.38
C ILE A 145 12.08 30.24 -11.37
N LYS A 146 13.27 29.93 -10.85
CA LYS A 146 14.43 29.56 -11.66
C LYS A 146 14.43 28.05 -11.92
N GLU A 147 14.33 27.28 -10.85
CA GLU A 147 14.42 25.82 -10.89
C GLU A 147 13.64 25.21 -9.72
N VAL A 148 13.16 23.98 -9.91
CA VAL A 148 12.56 23.18 -8.84
C VAL A 148 13.09 21.77 -8.97
N GLU A 149 13.92 21.35 -8.02
CA GLU A 149 14.32 19.96 -7.86
C GLU A 149 13.33 19.24 -6.95
N GLN A 150 13.02 17.98 -7.25
CA GLN A 150 12.00 17.23 -6.53
C GLN A 150 12.46 15.79 -6.30
N GLU A 151 12.15 15.27 -5.11
CA GLU A 151 12.39 13.89 -4.73
C GLU A 151 11.15 13.36 -4.01
N ILE A 152 10.85 12.08 -4.20
CA ILE A 152 9.80 11.39 -3.45
C ILE A 152 10.45 10.55 -2.37
N VAL A 153 10.08 10.82 -1.11
CA VAL A 153 10.58 10.09 0.04
C VAL A 153 9.43 9.33 0.67
N LEU A 154 9.56 8.00 0.69
CA LEU A 154 8.59 7.12 1.35
C LEU A 154 8.91 7.03 2.82
N THR A 155 7.89 7.11 3.66
CA THR A 155 7.99 6.92 5.10
C THR A 155 7.48 5.55 5.51
N LYS A 156 6.45 5.05 4.81
CA LYS A 156 5.80 3.81 5.18
C LYS A 156 5.14 3.11 3.99
N THR A 157 5.35 1.81 3.88
CA THR A 157 4.71 0.95 2.87
C THR A 157 4.32 -0.36 3.52
N GLU A 158 3.02 -0.64 3.59
CA GLU A 158 2.49 -1.82 4.27
C GLU A 158 1.39 -2.47 3.46
N PHE A 159 1.37 -3.80 3.47
CA PHE A 159 0.25 -4.60 3.03
C PHE A 159 -0.32 -5.36 4.20
N LEU A 160 -1.56 -5.02 4.56
CA LEU A 160 -2.29 -5.67 5.65
C LEU A 160 -3.31 -6.61 5.03
N VAL A 161 -3.43 -7.82 5.56
CA VAL A 161 -4.39 -8.81 5.03
C VAL A 161 -5.60 -8.94 5.95
N PRO A 162 -6.74 -8.28 5.66
CA PRO A 162 -8.01 -8.63 6.29
C PRO A 162 -9.11 -8.98 5.28
N LYS A 163 -9.97 -9.91 5.70
CA LYS A 163 -11.06 -10.63 4.99
C LYS A 163 -10.62 -11.96 4.39
N VAL A 164 -10.83 -12.97 5.20
CA VAL A 164 -10.63 -14.37 4.87
C VAL A 164 -12.00 -15.01 4.65
N ILE A 165 -12.18 -15.69 3.52
CA ILE A 165 -13.37 -16.51 3.29
C ILE A 165 -13.00 -17.95 3.62
N LYS A 166 -13.81 -18.56 4.47
CA LYS A 166 -13.73 -19.99 4.77
C LYS A 166 -14.61 -20.73 3.78
N ASN A 167 -14.04 -21.60 2.98
CA ASN A 167 -14.82 -22.44 2.07
C ASN A 167 -15.39 -23.68 2.80
N ARG A 168 -16.26 -24.45 2.12
CA ARG A 168 -16.88 -25.67 2.66
C ARG A 168 -15.87 -26.77 3.03
N GLN A 169 -14.64 -26.69 2.51
CA GLN A 169 -13.55 -27.63 2.74
C GLN A 169 -12.58 -27.13 3.82
N ASN A 170 -12.96 -26.13 4.62
CA ASN A 170 -12.13 -25.57 5.69
C ASN A 170 -10.85 -24.88 5.18
N THR A 171 -10.75 -24.58 3.89
CA THR A 171 -9.66 -23.79 3.32
C THR A 171 -9.99 -22.30 3.34
N PHE A 172 -8.97 -21.50 3.57
CA PHE A 172 -9.09 -20.06 3.78
C PHE A 172 -8.50 -19.34 2.57
N THR A 173 -9.30 -18.52 1.91
CA THR A 173 -8.85 -17.68 0.80
C THR A 173 -8.97 -16.20 1.15
N VAL A 174 -7.98 -15.42 0.74
CA VAL A 174 -7.95 -13.97 0.94
C VAL A 174 -8.60 -13.31 -0.28
N GLU A 175 -9.74 -12.66 -0.07
CA GLU A 175 -10.45 -11.96 -1.16
C GLU A 175 -9.90 -10.54 -1.35
N LYS A 176 -9.59 -9.88 -0.23
CA LYS A 176 -9.22 -8.48 -0.15
C LYS A 176 -8.06 -8.30 0.84
N GLY A 177 -7.26 -7.28 0.59
CA GLY A 177 -6.19 -6.80 1.47
C GLY A 177 -6.27 -5.27 1.54
N SER A 178 -5.50 -4.64 2.43
CA SER A 178 -5.37 -3.19 2.49
C SER A 178 -3.93 -2.83 2.15
N LEU A 179 -3.76 -1.97 1.14
CA LEU A 179 -2.45 -1.45 0.75
C LEU A 179 -2.31 -0.01 1.22
N PHE A 180 -1.27 0.23 2.02
CA PHE A 180 -0.95 1.52 2.60
C PHE A 180 0.41 2.02 2.14
N VAL A 181 0.45 3.22 1.58
CA VAL A 181 1.68 3.93 1.24
C VAL A 181 1.60 5.36 1.76
N GLU A 182 2.66 5.79 2.43
CA GLU A 182 2.85 7.13 2.97
C GLU A 182 4.24 7.65 2.59
N GLY A 183 4.31 8.96 2.32
CA GLY A 183 5.54 9.65 2.06
C GLY A 183 5.35 11.15 1.97
N TYR A 184 6.37 11.82 1.44
CA TYR A 184 6.30 13.22 1.09
C TYR A 184 7.10 13.52 -0.17
N ILE A 185 6.67 14.54 -0.91
CA ILE A 185 7.43 15.12 -2.00
C ILE A 185 8.31 16.20 -1.40
N TYR A 186 9.62 15.99 -1.46
CA TYR A 186 10.63 16.97 -1.10
C TYR A 186 10.91 17.86 -2.30
N GLN A 187 10.86 19.18 -2.10
CA GLN A 187 11.11 20.14 -3.17
C GLN A 187 12.13 21.20 -2.75
N CYS A 188 13.13 21.42 -3.60
CA CYS A 188 14.07 22.54 -3.53
C CYS A 188 13.71 23.55 -4.62
N ILE A 189 13.11 24.67 -4.22
CA ILE A 189 12.67 25.73 -5.12
C ILE A 189 13.72 26.84 -5.15
N GLU A 190 14.38 27.01 -6.29
CA GLU A 190 15.21 28.18 -6.59
C GLU A 190 14.36 29.28 -7.23
N TYR A 191 14.48 30.50 -6.73
CA TYR A 191 13.67 31.63 -7.19
C TYR A 191 14.49 32.92 -7.25
N ILE A 192 14.01 33.85 -8.07
CA ILE A 192 14.58 35.18 -8.24
C ILE A 192 13.74 36.14 -7.40
N SER A 193 14.41 36.83 -6.47
CA SER A 193 13.79 37.83 -5.62
C SER A 193 14.39 39.21 -5.80
N GLU A 194 13.57 40.24 -5.59
CA GLU A 194 14.02 41.62 -5.53
C GLU A 194 14.31 42.00 -4.07
N GLN A 195 15.51 42.51 -3.81
CA GLN A 195 15.90 43.04 -2.49
C GLN A 195 15.27 44.42 -2.26
N SER A 196 13.95 44.48 -2.07
CA SER A 196 13.26 45.69 -1.60
C SER A 196 12.78 45.51 -0.17
N THR A 197 12.95 46.56 0.64
CA THR A 197 12.74 46.49 2.10
C THR A 197 11.27 46.44 2.51
N PHE A 198 10.33 46.79 1.63
CA PHE A 198 8.89 46.77 1.91
C PHE A 198 8.06 46.49 0.65
N HIS A 199 7.23 45.44 0.71
CA HIS A 199 6.16 45.17 -0.25
C HIS A 199 4.92 44.71 0.52
N ASN A 200 3.74 45.21 0.15
CA ASN A 200 2.46 44.85 0.79
C ASN A 200 1.79 43.62 0.14
N ASN A 201 2.37 43.10 -0.94
CA ASN A 201 1.82 42.01 -1.72
C ASN A 201 2.26 40.66 -1.15
N VAL A 202 1.45 39.63 -1.34
CA VAL A 202 1.81 38.24 -1.01
C VAL A 202 2.18 37.53 -2.31
N TYR A 203 3.36 36.94 -2.35
CA TYR A 203 3.81 36.11 -3.45
C TYR A 203 3.63 34.65 -3.09
N GLN A 204 2.97 33.89 -3.96
CA GLN A 204 2.71 32.47 -3.72
C GLN A 204 2.92 31.64 -4.98
N LEU A 205 3.50 30.45 -4.84
CA LEU A 205 3.52 29.42 -5.87
C LEU A 205 2.39 28.43 -5.57
N MET A 206 1.41 28.37 -6.46
CA MET A 206 0.34 27.37 -6.44
C MET A 206 0.77 26.18 -7.30
N GLN A 207 0.65 24.97 -6.75
CA GLN A 207 1.10 23.74 -7.41
C GLN A 207 -0.05 22.72 -7.38
N ASN A 208 -0.45 22.23 -8.55
CA ASN A 208 -1.34 21.08 -8.66
C ASN A 208 -0.50 19.90 -9.15
N ILE A 209 -0.42 18.86 -8.32
CA ILE A 209 0.44 17.70 -8.52
C ILE A 209 -0.46 16.47 -8.67
N VAL A 210 -0.19 15.66 -9.70
CA VAL A 210 -0.72 14.31 -9.84
C VAL A 210 0.46 13.36 -9.64
N LEU A 211 0.38 12.56 -8.59
CA LEU A 211 1.36 11.56 -8.23
C LEU A 211 0.81 10.17 -8.57
N GLU A 212 1.46 9.51 -9.54
CA GLU A 212 1.20 8.11 -9.83
C GLU A 212 2.23 7.22 -9.12
N LEU A 213 1.78 6.15 -8.50
CA LEU A 213 2.61 5.18 -7.78
C LEU A 213 2.33 3.79 -8.34
N VAL A 214 3.39 3.00 -8.59
CA VAL A 214 3.29 1.58 -8.87
C VAL A 214 3.95 0.79 -7.75
N VAL A 215 3.16 -0.04 -7.09
CA VAL A 215 3.58 -0.83 -5.94
C VAL A 215 3.42 -2.32 -6.26
N GLN A 216 4.46 -3.07 -5.95
CA GLN A 216 4.47 -4.52 -5.99
C GLN A 216 4.26 -5.05 -4.57
N VAL A 217 3.39 -6.06 -4.45
CA VAL A 217 3.18 -6.80 -3.19
C VAL A 217 3.83 -8.16 -3.38
N ILE A 218 4.73 -8.51 -2.46
CA ILE A 218 5.56 -9.70 -2.51
C ILE A 218 5.35 -10.52 -1.25
N GLN A 219 5.27 -11.83 -1.38
CA GLN A 219 5.26 -12.76 -0.26
C GLN A 219 6.14 -13.95 -0.58
N GLU A 220 6.93 -14.39 0.39
CA GLU A 220 7.64 -15.66 0.26
C GLU A 220 6.64 -16.82 0.34
N GLN A 221 6.58 -17.63 -0.73
CA GLN A 221 5.68 -18.78 -0.81
C GLN A 221 6.44 -20.02 -1.28
N GLU A 222 5.99 -21.19 -0.83
CA GLU A 222 6.44 -22.48 -1.37
C GLU A 222 5.84 -22.69 -2.75
N VAL A 223 6.70 -22.86 -3.74
CA VAL A 223 6.32 -23.10 -5.14
C VAL A 223 7.05 -24.31 -5.68
N GLN A 224 6.42 -24.99 -6.63
CA GLN A 224 6.99 -26.11 -7.35
C GLN A 224 7.72 -25.61 -8.60
N VAL A 225 9.03 -25.87 -8.66
CA VAL A 225 9.89 -25.46 -9.78
C VAL A 225 10.27 -26.69 -10.59
N ARG A 226 10.07 -26.62 -11.90
CA ARG A 226 10.53 -27.65 -12.83
C ARG A 226 12.01 -27.44 -13.14
N ILE A 227 12.78 -28.51 -13.07
CA ILE A 227 14.20 -28.49 -13.44
C ILE A 227 14.36 -29.23 -14.76
N ASN A 228 14.84 -28.49 -15.76
CA ASN A 228 15.24 -29.02 -17.06
C ASN A 228 16.72 -29.42 -17.05
#